data_AF-A0AAE6BW48-F1
#
_entry.id   AF-A0AAE6BW48-F1
#
_cell.length_a   1.000
_cell.length_b   1.000
_cell.length_c   1.000
_cell.angle_alpha   90.00
_cell.angle_beta   90.00
_cell.angle_gamma   90.00
#
_symmetry.space_group_name_H-M   'P 1'
#
loop_
_entity.id
_entity.type
_entity.pdbx_description
1 polymer ?
#
loop_
_entity_poly.entity_id
_entity_poly.type
_entity_poly.pdbx_seq_one_letter_code
_entity_poly.pdbx_strand_id
1 'polypeptide(L)'
;MDSLLKLPAGASYHKRSGQAGAEVSLRGDTIFVTATCDSLQREVEYYEEQYQATLEALDNLKESVQTEREHRSNPIKIALAAFIAGLFVGVLSTIIILSKSRYGKK
;
A
#
# COMPACT_ATOMS: atom_id res chain seq x y z
N MET A 1 2.76 -30.00 46.77
CA MET A 1 3.45 -28.73 46.42
C MET A 1 4.85 -29.11 45.98
N ASP A 2 5.01 -29.47 44.72
CA ASP A 2 6.32 -29.82 44.17
C ASP A 2 7.15 -28.55 44.03
N SER A 3 8.26 -28.50 44.75
CA SER A 3 9.15 -27.35 44.78
C SER A 3 9.97 -27.31 43.50
N LEU A 4 9.80 -26.24 42.71
CA LEU A 4 10.58 -25.96 41.49
C LEU A 4 12.10 -25.94 41.75
N LEU A 5 12.54 -25.83 43.01
CA LEU A 5 13.95 -25.94 43.42
C LEU A 5 14.54 -27.35 43.29
N LYS A 6 13.73 -28.39 43.03
CA LYS A 6 14.21 -29.78 42.83
C LYS A 6 14.44 -30.15 41.37
N LEU A 7 14.29 -29.22 40.44
CA LEU A 7 14.48 -29.50 39.02
C LEU A 7 15.98 -29.62 38.69
N PRO A 8 16.43 -30.73 38.07
CA PRO A 8 17.82 -30.87 37.64
C PRO A 8 18.18 -29.81 36.60
N ALA A 9 19.47 -29.46 36.50
CA ALA A 9 19.96 -28.46 35.56
C ALA A 9 19.50 -28.80 34.12
N GLY A 10 18.72 -27.90 33.52
CA GLY A 10 18.14 -28.07 32.17
C GLY A 10 16.70 -28.58 32.12
N ALA A 11 16.04 -28.85 33.25
CA ALA A 11 14.62 -29.19 33.26
C ALA A 11 13.73 -27.94 33.17
N SER A 12 12.66 -28.02 32.36
CA SER A 12 11.59 -27.01 32.30
C SER A 12 10.29 -27.57 32.85
N TYR A 13 9.55 -26.73 33.57
CA TYR A 13 8.20 -27.00 34.02
C TYR A 13 7.22 -26.22 33.15
N HIS A 14 6.30 -26.92 32.50
CA HIS A 14 5.25 -26.31 31.71
C HIS A 14 3.89 -26.58 32.34
N LYS A 15 3.09 -25.53 32.55
CA LYS A 15 1.70 -25.65 33.01
C LYS A 15 0.80 -24.79 32.13
N ARG A 16 -0.28 -25.39 31.64
CA ARG A 16 -1.32 -24.71 30.88
C ARG A 16 -2.63 -24.72 31.66
N SER A 17 -3.34 -23.60 31.66
CA SER A 17 -4.68 -23.47 32.22
C SER A 17 -5.54 -22.68 31.24
N GLY A 18 -6.42 -23.38 30.51
CA GLY A 18 -7.21 -22.80 29.44
C GLY A 18 -6.31 -22.22 28.34
N GLN A 19 -6.49 -20.93 28.06
CA GLN A 19 -5.74 -20.17 27.05
C GLN A 19 -4.43 -19.58 27.59
N ALA A 20 -4.12 -19.75 28.88
CA ALA A 20 -2.88 -19.26 29.47
C ALA A 20 -1.87 -20.39 29.67
N GLY A 21 -0.64 -20.19 29.22
CA GLY A 21 0.51 -21.07 29.45
C GLY A 21 1.55 -20.38 30.33
N ALA A 22 2.22 -21.14 31.18
CA ALA A 22 3.41 -20.70 31.87
C ALA A 22 4.48 -21.79 31.75
N GLU A 23 5.66 -21.40 31.27
CA GLU A 23 6.85 -22.22 31.25
C GLU A 23 7.88 -21.61 32.19
N VAL A 24 8.41 -22.43 33.08
CA VAL A 24 9.48 -22.07 34.01
C VAL A 24 10.68 -22.94 33.70
N SER A 25 11.82 -22.34 33.37
CA SER A 25 13.06 -23.07 33.11
C SER A 25 14.19 -22.54 33.98
N LEU A 26 15.07 -23.45 34.43
CA LEU A 26 16.26 -23.10 35.20
C LEU A 26 17.48 -23.15 34.28
N ARG A 27 18.17 -22.02 34.13
CA ARG A 27 19.43 -21.92 33.39
C ARG A 27 20.53 -21.39 34.31
N GLY A 28 21.41 -22.29 34.75
CA GLY A 28 22.40 -21.98 35.78
C GLY A 28 21.71 -21.66 37.11
N ASP A 29 21.92 -20.44 37.62
CA ASP A 29 21.30 -19.92 38.85
C ASP A 29 20.07 -19.02 38.57
N THR A 30 19.68 -18.86 37.29
CA THR A 30 18.60 -17.95 36.88
C THR A 30 17.34 -18.71 36.51
N ILE A 31 16.22 -18.31 37.09
CA ILE A 31 14.88 -18.80 36.75
C ILE A 31 14.30 -17.93 35.63
N PHE A 32 13.98 -18.55 34.50
CA PHE A 32 13.28 -17.92 33.39
C PHE A 32 11.81 -18.32 33.43
N VAL A 33 10.92 -17.32 33.49
CA VAL A 33 9.46 -17.51 33.47
C VAL A 33 8.90 -16.90 32.20
N THR A 34 8.36 -17.75 31.32
CA THR A 34 7.67 -17.34 30.10
C THR A 34 6.19 -17.57 30.29
N ALA A 35 5.38 -16.52 30.18
CA ALA A 35 3.92 -16.62 30.19
C ALA A 35 3.38 -16.38 28.78
N THR A 36 2.45 -17.22 28.34
CA THR A 36 1.73 -17.08 27.07
C THR A 36 0.23 -16.97 27.32
N CYS A 37 -0.48 -16.24 26.47
CA CYS A 37 -1.92 -16.12 26.52
C CYS A 37 -2.50 -16.12 25.10
N ASP A 38 -3.25 -17.16 24.77
CA ASP A 38 -3.82 -17.37 23.43
C ASP A 38 -4.96 -16.37 23.14
N SER A 39 -5.50 -15.67 24.15
CA SER A 39 -6.62 -14.73 23.97
C SER A 39 -6.20 -13.45 23.24
N LEU A 40 -5.04 -12.89 23.59
CA LEU A 40 -4.49 -11.71 22.90
C LEU A 40 -3.96 -12.07 21.51
N GLN A 41 -3.35 -13.25 21.38
CA GLN A 41 -2.81 -13.70 20.09
C GLN A 41 -3.92 -13.86 19.04
N ARG A 42 -5.06 -14.42 19.44
CA ARG A 42 -6.26 -14.53 18.60
C ARG A 42 -6.89 -13.17 18.25
N GLU A 43 -6.82 -12.20 19.17
CA GLU A 43 -7.31 -10.85 18.91
C GLU A 43 -6.43 -10.13 17.88
N VAL A 44 -5.10 -10.25 17.99
CA VAL A 44 -4.15 -9.69 17.01
C VAL A 44 -4.39 -10.27 15.61
N GLU A 45 -4.50 -11.59 15.49
CA GLU A 45 -4.73 -12.27 14.20
C GLU A 45 -6.01 -11.78 13.53
N TYR A 46 -7.10 -11.62 14.29
CA TYR A 46 -8.35 -11.07 13.79
C TYR A 46 -8.20 -9.64 13.24
N TYR A 47 -7.48 -8.78 13.96
CA TYR A 47 -7.27 -7.40 13.51
C TYR A 47 -6.30 -7.29 12.32
N GLU A 48 -5.31 -8.18 12.23
CA GLU A 48 -4.40 -8.25 11.09
C GLU A 48 -5.14 -8.61 9.80
N GLU A 49 -6.03 -9.60 9.83
CA GLU A 49 -6.86 -9.97 8.68
C GLU A 49 -7.71 -8.78 8.18
N GLN A 50 -8.36 -8.06 9.10
CA GLN A 50 -9.19 -6.90 8.75
C GLN A 50 -8.36 -5.74 8.18
N TYR A 51 -7.15 -5.54 8.70
CA TYR A 51 -6.24 -4.50 8.22
C TYR A 51 -5.77 -4.78 6.78
N GLN A 52 -5.40 -6.03 6.48
CA GLN A 52 -4.99 -6.43 5.14
C GLN A 52 -6.11 -6.25 4.11
N ALA A 53 -7.34 -6.68 4.45
CA ALA A 53 -8.49 -6.49 3.57
C ALA A 53 -8.75 -5.00 3.25
N THR A 54 -8.52 -4.12 4.22
CA THR A 54 -8.67 -2.67 4.03
C THR A 54 -7.57 -2.10 3.14
N LEU A 55 -6.32 -2.54 3.32
CA LEU A 55 -5.20 -2.13 2.48
C LEU A 55 -5.39 -2.55 1.01
N GLU A 56 -5.81 -3.78 0.78
CA GLU A 56 -6.11 -4.28 -0.57
C GLU A 56 -7.21 -3.45 -1.25
N ALA A 57 -8.27 -3.08 -0.52
CA ALA A 57 -9.32 -2.21 -1.04
C ALA A 57 -8.78 -0.81 -1.40
N LEU A 58 -7.87 -0.26 -0.60
CA LEU A 58 -7.25 1.04 -0.86
C LEU A 58 -6.31 1.00 -2.07
N ASP A 59 -5.51 -0.05 -2.21
CA ASP A 59 -4.61 -0.20 -3.35
C ASP A 59 -5.38 -0.40 -4.66
N ASN A 60 -6.45 -1.20 -4.65
CA ASN A 60 -7.36 -1.33 -5.81
C ASN A 60 -8.02 0.01 -6.18
N LEU A 61 -8.42 0.81 -5.19
CA LEU A 61 -8.97 2.15 -5.43
C LEU A 61 -7.92 3.09 -6.02
N LYS A 62 -6.68 3.03 -5.53
CA LYS A 62 -5.57 3.85 -6.00
C LYS A 62 -5.19 3.50 -7.44
N GLU A 63 -5.15 2.21 -7.77
CA GLU A 63 -4.88 1.72 -9.12
C GLU A 63 -5.98 2.13 -10.10
N SER A 64 -7.25 1.97 -9.72
CA SER A 64 -8.38 2.43 -10.56
C SER A 64 -8.40 3.96 -10.74
N VAL A 65 -8.06 4.74 -9.72
CA VAL A 65 -7.94 6.21 -9.86
C VAL A 65 -6.74 6.60 -10.72
N GLN A 66 -5.62 5.89 -10.64
CA GLN A 66 -4.44 6.16 -11.46
C GLN A 66 -4.68 5.80 -12.93
N THR A 67 -5.25 4.63 -13.20
CA THR A 67 -5.63 4.20 -14.56
C THR A 67 -6.68 5.12 -15.19
N GLU A 68 -7.65 5.60 -14.40
CA GLU A 68 -8.61 6.63 -14.85
C GLU A 68 -7.92 7.97 -15.15
N ARG A 69 -6.90 8.38 -14.38
CA ARG A 69 -6.14 9.62 -14.66
C ARG A 69 -5.23 9.51 -15.88
N GLU A 70 -4.71 8.32 -16.16
CA GLU A 70 -3.87 8.06 -17.33
C GLU A 70 -4.69 7.96 -18.62
N HIS A 71 -5.87 7.32 -18.57
CA HIS A 71 -6.75 7.20 -19.73
C HIS A 71 -7.61 8.46 -19.99
N ARG A 72 -7.94 9.24 -18.95
CA ARG A 72 -8.60 10.54 -19.11
C ARG A 72 -7.59 11.55 -19.65
N SER A 73 -7.32 11.47 -20.95
CA SER A 73 -6.80 12.59 -21.72
C SER A 73 -7.72 13.77 -21.45
N ASN A 74 -7.22 14.68 -20.61
CA ASN A 74 -8.00 15.76 -20.05
C ASN A 74 -8.61 16.54 -21.23
N PRO A 75 -9.94 16.74 -21.32
CA PRO A 75 -10.57 17.40 -22.48
C PRO A 75 -9.94 18.77 -22.78
N ILE A 76 -9.41 19.42 -21.75
CA ILE A 76 -8.64 20.67 -21.84
C ILE A 76 -7.35 20.49 -22.66
N LYS A 77 -6.62 19.37 -22.53
CA LYS A 77 -5.40 19.08 -23.31
C LYS A 77 -5.72 18.89 -24.80
N ILE A 78 -6.81 18.17 -25.11
CA ILE A 78 -7.26 17.96 -26.49
C ILE A 78 -7.69 19.30 -27.10
N ALA A 79 -8.50 20.08 -26.38
CA ALA A 79 -8.96 21.39 -26.83
C ALA A 79 -7.80 22.36 -27.08
N LEU A 80 -6.80 22.38 -26.19
CA LEU A 80 -5.63 23.25 -26.31
C LEU A 80 -4.72 22.82 -27.47
N ALA A 81 -4.53 21.52 -27.70
CA ALA A 81 -3.80 21.01 -28.85
C ALA A 81 -4.50 21.36 -30.18
N ALA A 82 -5.83 21.20 -30.25
CA ALA A 82 -6.61 21.56 -31.43
C ALA A 82 -6.58 23.07 -31.71
N PHE A 83 -6.62 23.91 -30.66
CA PHE A 83 -6.51 25.36 -30.79
C PHE A 83 -5.15 25.79 -31.35
N ILE A 84 -4.05 25.23 -30.83
CA ILE A 84 -2.70 25.52 -31.32
C ILE A 84 -2.57 25.08 -32.79
N ALA A 85 -3.04 23.88 -33.14
CA ALA A 85 -3.01 23.40 -34.51
C ALA A 85 -3.81 24.32 -35.46
N GLY A 86 -4.99 24.78 -35.04
CA GLY A 86 -5.81 25.71 -35.80
C GLY A 86 -5.12 27.05 -36.07
N LEU A 87 -4.40 27.60 -35.08
CA LEU A 87 -3.62 28.84 -35.25
C LEU A 87 -2.53 28.69 -36.32
N PHE A 88 -1.78 27.58 -36.32
CA PHE A 88 -0.74 27.35 -37.33
C PHE A 88 -1.31 27.26 -38.74
N VAL A 89 -2.43 26.56 -38.93
CA VAL A 89 -3.11 26.45 -40.23
C VAL A 89 -3.66 27.83 -40.69
N GLY A 90 -4.23 28.61 -39.77
CA GLY A 90 -4.73 29.96 -40.06
C GLY A 90 -3.63 30.94 -40.48
N VAL A 91 -2.48 30.91 -39.80
CA VAL A 91 -1.33 31.76 -40.13
C VAL A 91 -0.70 31.35 -41.47
N LEU A 92 -0.54 30.05 -41.72
CA LEU A 92 0.02 29.57 -43.00
C LEU A 92 -0.88 29.93 -44.18
N SER A 93 -2.21 29.73 -44.04
CA SER A 93 -3.16 30.05 -45.11
C SER A 93 -3.17 31.54 -45.44
N THR A 94 -3.15 32.42 -44.44
CA THR A 94 -3.08 33.88 -44.66
C THR A 94 -1.78 34.31 -45.34
N ILE A 95 -0.63 33.76 -44.94
CA ILE A 95 0.66 34.02 -45.60
C ILE A 95 0.64 33.57 -47.07
N ILE A 96 0.11 32.38 -47.36
CA ILE A 96 0.01 31.86 -48.72
C ILE A 96 -0.88 32.77 -49.59
N ILE A 97 -2.04 33.19 -49.07
CA ILE A 97 -2.97 34.08 -49.78
C ILE A 97 -2.30 35.44 -50.09
N LEU A 98 -1.62 36.03 -49.10
CA LEU A 98 -0.88 37.29 -49.27
C LEU A 98 0.25 37.14 -50.28
N SER A 99 1.02 36.05 -50.23
CA SER A 99 2.11 35.79 -51.18
C SER A 99 1.61 35.63 -52.62
N LYS A 100 0.47 34.94 -52.81
CA LYS A 100 -0.18 34.77 -54.12
C LYS A 100 -0.72 36.10 -54.68
N SER A 101 -1.35 36.91 -53.83
CA SER A 101 -1.81 38.26 -54.18
C SER A 101 -0.66 39.19 -54.61
N ARG A 102 0.52 39.02 -54.00
CA ARG A 102 1.73 39.79 -54.34
C ARG A 102 2.41 39.31 -55.62
N TYR A 103 2.25 38.03 -55.99
CA TYR A 103 2.82 37.46 -57.22
C TYR A 103 1.99 37.80 -58.47
N GLY A 104 0.67 37.96 -58.34
CA GLY A 104 -0.22 38.36 -59.44
C GLY A 104 -0.24 39.86 -59.76
N LYS A 105 0.65 40.66 -59.14
CA LYS A 105 0.73 42.12 -59.31
C LYS A 105 2.01 42.59 -60.03
N LYS A 106 2.74 41.67 -60.67
CA LYS A 106 3.86 41.95 -61.57
C LYS A 106 3.43 41.77 -63.02
#